data_AF-A0A519JVR3-F1
#
_entry.id   AF-A0A519JVR3-F1
#
_cell.length_a   1.000
_cell.length_b   1.000
_cell.length_c   1.000
_cell.angle_alpha   90.00
_cell.angle_beta   90.00
_cell.angle_gamma   90.00
#
_symmetry.space_group_name_H-M   'P 1'
#
loop_
_entity.id
_entity.type
_entity.pdbx_description
1 polymer ?
#
loop_
_entity_poly.entity_id
_entity_poly.type
_entity_poly.pdbx_seq_one_letter_code
_entity_poly.pdbx_strand_id
1 'polypeptide(L)'
;MHTVTLENHEEAQEATRDILKMFVDMAESYSGFGHLVDIALRFDPLKFVDAEVVPEVVWVDIDLLRSGSAVAVLASLYDLWCEFEAVDVPHRGSRERQAIEAGRLHHFPDIEAVAREALRRDRIPLEDPWFEEVVQPIYRKHVLGYFRRLSELDRKVG
;
A
#
# COMPACT_ATOMS: atom_id res chain seq x y z
N MET A 1 5.60 10.05 10.50
CA MET A 1 5.50 9.17 11.67
C MET A 1 4.31 9.56 12.54
N HIS A 2 3.27 8.73 12.52
CA HIS A 2 2.09 8.80 13.40
C HIS A 2 2.24 7.77 14.53
N THR A 3 1.62 7.99 15.69
CA THR A 3 1.60 7.00 16.78
C THR A 3 0.17 6.60 17.09
N VAL A 4 -0.10 5.30 16.99
CA VAL A 4 -1.37 4.67 17.38
C VAL A 4 -1.39 4.51 18.91
N THR A 5 -2.40 5.10 19.54
CA THR A 5 -2.62 5.15 20.99
C THR A 5 -4.01 4.62 21.35
N LEU A 6 -4.29 4.46 22.64
CA LEU A 6 -5.62 4.11 23.13
C LEU A 6 -6.70 5.10 22.70
N GLU A 7 -6.34 6.35 22.41
CA GLU A 7 -7.29 7.42 22.04
C GLU A 7 -7.65 7.40 20.55
N ASN A 8 -6.81 6.82 19.69
CA ASN A 8 -6.99 6.84 18.24
C ASN A 8 -6.99 5.44 17.58
N HIS A 9 -6.92 4.36 18.37
CA HIS A 9 -6.84 3.00 17.85
C HIS A 9 -8.03 2.60 16.97
N GLU A 10 -9.23 3.16 17.21
CA GLU A 10 -10.41 2.88 16.41
C GLU A 10 -10.18 3.31 14.96
N GLU A 11 -9.54 4.46 14.73
CA GLU A 11 -9.17 4.94 13.40
C GLU A 11 -8.20 3.96 12.69
N ALA A 12 -7.23 3.43 13.43
CA ALA A 12 -6.30 2.43 12.92
C ALA A 12 -7.02 1.11 12.54
N GLN A 13 -8.04 0.71 13.31
CA GLN A 13 -8.87 -0.45 12.97
C GLN A 13 -9.73 -0.18 11.72
N GLU A 14 -10.27 1.02 11.57
CA GLU A 14 -11.01 1.41 10.36
C GLU A 14 -10.12 1.41 9.12
N ALA A 15 -8.90 1.94 9.24
CA ALA A 15 -7.90 1.90 8.18
C ALA A 15 -7.52 0.45 7.81
N THR A 16 -7.35 -0.41 8.81
CA THR A 16 -7.10 -1.84 8.61
C THR A 16 -8.24 -2.51 7.83
N ARG A 17 -9.49 -2.22 8.18
CA ARG A 17 -10.67 -2.73 7.45
C ARG A 17 -10.66 -2.28 5.99
N ASP A 18 -10.32 -1.03 5.72
CA ASP A 18 -10.31 -0.49 4.36
C ASP A 18 -9.13 -1.08 3.54
N ILE A 19 -7.97 -1.30 4.15
CA ILE A 19 -6.85 -2.07 3.56
C ILE A 19 -7.30 -3.48 3.16
N LEU A 20 -8.04 -4.17 4.04
CA LEU A 20 -8.52 -5.52 3.74
C LEU A 20 -9.46 -5.55 2.54
N LYS A 21 -10.32 -4.53 2.39
CA LYS A 21 -11.18 -4.41 1.21
C LYS A 21 -10.37 -4.20 -0.05
N MET A 22 -9.39 -3.29 -0.03
CA MET A 22 -8.46 -3.11 -1.14
C MET A 22 -7.75 -4.42 -1.50
N PHE A 23 -7.28 -5.19 -0.52
CA PHE A 23 -6.62 -6.48 -0.76
C PHE A 23 -7.56 -7.52 -1.40
N VAL A 24 -8.84 -7.55 -0.99
CA VAL A 24 -9.86 -8.39 -1.62
C VAL A 24 -10.08 -7.96 -3.07
N ASP A 25 -10.24 -6.66 -3.34
CA ASP A 25 -10.43 -6.15 -4.69
C ASP A 25 -9.23 -6.45 -5.60
N MET A 26 -8.00 -6.29 -5.10
CA MET A 26 -6.77 -6.72 -5.81
C MET A 26 -6.78 -8.21 -6.15
N ALA A 27 -7.30 -9.05 -5.25
CA ALA A 27 -7.32 -10.50 -5.44
C ALA A 27 -8.42 -10.96 -6.40
N GLU A 28 -9.63 -10.41 -6.28
CA GLU A 28 -10.80 -10.90 -7.02
C GLU A 28 -11.00 -10.19 -8.36
N SER A 29 -10.77 -8.88 -8.42
CA SER A 29 -11.12 -8.06 -9.59
C SER A 29 -9.94 -7.90 -10.55
N TYR A 30 -8.72 -7.78 -10.03
CA TYR A 30 -7.55 -7.42 -10.83
C TYR A 30 -6.49 -8.52 -10.94
N SER A 31 -6.48 -9.49 -10.02
CA SER A 31 -5.37 -10.45 -9.86
C SER A 31 -4.00 -9.73 -9.74
N GLY A 32 -3.97 -8.56 -9.11
CA GLY A 32 -2.82 -7.66 -9.11
C GLY A 32 -3.17 -6.23 -8.74
N PHE A 33 -2.33 -5.30 -9.18
CA PHE A 33 -2.66 -3.87 -9.19
C PHE A 33 -3.61 -3.58 -10.35
N GLY A 34 -4.49 -2.60 -10.16
CA GLY A 34 -5.46 -2.16 -11.16
C GLY A 34 -5.83 -0.71 -10.94
N HIS A 35 -6.41 -0.09 -11.97
CA HIS A 35 -6.86 1.29 -11.90
C HIS A 35 -7.96 1.44 -10.82
N LEU A 36 -7.82 2.42 -9.93
CA LEU A 36 -8.73 2.73 -8.82
C LEU A 36 -8.86 1.60 -7.80
N VAL A 37 -7.82 0.79 -7.61
CA VAL A 37 -7.87 -0.30 -6.62
C VAL A 37 -7.92 0.22 -5.17
N ASP A 38 -7.51 1.46 -4.94
CA ASP A 38 -7.54 2.14 -3.65
C ASP A 38 -8.87 2.88 -3.38
N ILE A 39 -9.88 2.78 -4.27
CA ILE A 39 -11.15 3.52 -4.17
C ILE A 39 -11.91 3.29 -2.84
N ALA A 40 -11.68 2.15 -2.20
CA ALA A 40 -12.29 1.79 -0.92
C ALA A 40 -11.61 2.45 0.29
N LEU A 41 -10.44 3.08 0.11
CA LEU A 41 -9.67 3.69 1.19
C LEU A 41 -10.27 5.04 1.60
N ARG A 42 -10.63 5.16 2.88
CA ARG A 42 -11.18 6.40 3.46
C ARG A 42 -10.18 7.13 4.37
N PHE A 43 -8.93 6.69 4.39
CA PHE A 43 -7.87 7.27 5.19
C PHE A 43 -6.69 7.64 4.29
N ASP A 44 -5.79 8.48 4.81
CA ASP A 44 -4.54 8.83 4.13
C ASP A 44 -3.47 7.73 4.36
N PRO A 45 -3.03 6.97 3.34
CA PRO A 45 -2.00 5.95 3.51
C PRO A 45 -0.69 6.49 4.09
N LEU A 46 -0.35 7.74 3.75
CA LEU A 46 0.83 8.40 4.28
C LEU A 46 0.73 8.66 5.78
N LYS A 47 -0.44 8.55 6.41
CA LYS A 47 -0.56 8.63 7.87
C LYS A 47 0.03 7.40 8.55
N PHE A 48 -0.17 6.21 7.97
CA PHE A 48 0.10 4.94 8.66
C PHE A 48 1.29 4.14 8.12
N VAL A 49 1.86 4.54 6.98
CA VAL A 49 2.96 3.81 6.33
C VAL A 49 4.24 3.67 7.18
N ASP A 50 4.48 4.63 8.08
CA ASP A 50 5.57 4.65 9.06
C ASP A 50 5.03 4.81 10.49
N ALA A 51 3.80 4.38 10.77
CA ALA A 51 3.17 4.60 12.08
C ALA A 51 3.72 3.66 13.15
N GLU A 52 3.95 4.13 14.37
CA GLU A 52 4.28 3.31 15.54
C GLU A 52 3.04 3.00 16.37
N VAL A 53 3.11 2.03 17.27
CA VAL A 53 2.03 1.67 18.19
C VAL A 53 2.54 1.66 19.63
N VAL A 54 1.76 2.21 20.57
CA VAL A 54 2.09 2.13 22.00
C VAL A 54 1.83 0.71 22.52
N PRO A 55 2.61 0.20 23.49
CA PRO A 55 2.50 -1.19 23.95
C PRO A 55 1.12 -1.62 24.45
N GLU A 56 0.31 -0.68 24.92
CA GLU A 56 -1.02 -0.91 25.46
C GLU A 56 -2.07 -1.25 24.39
N VAL A 57 -1.80 -0.94 23.12
CA VAL A 57 -2.71 -1.20 22.00
C VAL A 57 -2.35 -2.54 21.36
N VAL A 58 -2.99 -3.61 21.83
CA VAL A 58 -2.70 -4.99 21.39
C VAL A 58 -3.63 -5.51 20.27
N TRP A 59 -4.67 -4.75 19.93
CA TRP A 59 -5.74 -5.13 18.99
C TRP A 59 -5.61 -4.49 17.61
N VAL A 60 -4.50 -3.79 17.35
CA VAL A 60 -4.17 -3.25 16.02
C VAL A 60 -3.02 -4.07 15.45
N ASP A 61 -3.24 -4.71 14.32
CA ASP A 61 -2.17 -5.35 13.54
C ASP A 61 -1.37 -4.26 12.82
N ILE A 62 -0.33 -3.76 13.50
CA ILE A 62 0.49 -2.67 12.99
C ILE A 62 1.25 -3.06 11.71
N ASP A 63 1.58 -4.35 11.55
CA ASP A 63 2.29 -4.84 10.37
C ASP A 63 1.38 -4.84 9.15
N LEU A 64 0.11 -5.26 9.30
CA LEU A 64 -0.91 -5.14 8.26
C LEU A 64 -1.18 -3.69 7.92
N LEU A 65 -1.34 -2.82 8.93
CA LEU A 65 -1.64 -1.41 8.74
C LEU A 65 -0.53 -0.69 7.96
N ARG A 66 0.74 -0.92 8.34
CA ARG A 66 1.91 -0.38 7.64
C ARG A 66 2.05 -0.93 6.23
N SER A 67 1.97 -2.26 6.06
CA SER A 67 2.17 -2.90 4.75
C SER A 67 1.06 -2.56 3.77
N GLY A 68 -0.20 -2.57 4.21
CA GLY A 68 -1.33 -2.12 3.40
C GLY A 68 -1.24 -0.66 3.00
N SER A 69 -0.78 0.21 3.91
CA SER A 69 -0.54 1.62 3.59
C SER A 69 0.58 1.79 2.55
N ALA A 70 1.65 1.00 2.63
CA ALA A 70 2.71 1.03 1.62
C ALA A 70 2.23 0.55 0.25
N VAL A 71 1.40 -0.51 0.21
CA VAL A 71 0.75 -0.97 -1.04
C VAL A 71 -0.17 0.11 -1.61
N ALA A 72 -0.95 0.80 -0.77
CA ALA A 72 -1.83 1.89 -1.18
C ALA A 72 -1.07 3.08 -1.77
N VAL A 73 0.07 3.48 -1.18
CA VAL A 73 0.93 4.51 -1.78
C VAL A 73 1.40 4.11 -3.18
N LEU A 74 1.78 2.85 -3.37
CA LEU A 74 2.19 2.37 -4.68
C LEU A 74 1.01 2.28 -5.65
N ALA A 75 -0.18 1.90 -5.18
CA ALA A 75 -1.41 1.90 -5.97
C ALA A 75 -1.76 3.31 -6.46
N SER A 76 -1.58 4.34 -5.62
CA SER A 76 -1.77 5.74 -6.03
C SER A 76 -0.82 6.15 -7.17
N LEU A 77 0.45 5.74 -7.13
CA LEU A 77 1.37 5.97 -8.27
C LEU A 77 0.91 5.20 -9.52
N TYR A 78 0.43 3.98 -9.35
CA TYR A 78 -0.08 3.15 -10.44
C TYR A 78 -1.29 3.82 -11.11
N ASP A 79 -2.19 4.42 -10.34
CA ASP A 79 -3.34 5.16 -10.87
C ASP A 79 -2.93 6.40 -11.64
N LEU A 80 -1.96 7.17 -11.14
CA LEU A 80 -1.40 8.30 -11.88
C LEU A 80 -0.83 7.85 -13.23
N TRP A 81 -0.10 6.75 -13.23
CA TRP A 81 0.42 6.16 -14.46
C TRP A 81 -0.71 5.75 -15.42
N CYS A 82 -1.75 5.07 -14.95
CA CYS A 82 -2.90 4.71 -15.78
C CYS A 82 -3.64 5.92 -16.35
N GLU A 83 -3.77 7.01 -15.59
CA GLU A 83 -4.51 8.20 -16.02
C GLU A 83 -3.71 9.14 -16.92
N PHE A 84 -2.39 9.21 -16.74
CA PHE A 84 -1.56 10.28 -17.30
C PHE A 84 -0.30 9.79 -18.03
N GLU A 85 -0.04 8.48 -18.07
CA GLU A 85 1.25 7.91 -18.51
C GLU A 85 2.45 8.50 -17.74
N ALA A 86 2.20 8.99 -16.53
CA ALA A 86 3.15 9.69 -15.68
C ALA A 86 2.84 9.46 -14.20
N VAL A 87 3.86 9.30 -13.36
CA VAL A 87 3.67 9.13 -11.91
C VAL A 87 3.92 10.40 -11.10
N ASP A 88 4.49 11.45 -11.71
CA ASP A 88 4.68 12.76 -11.09
C ASP A 88 3.88 13.84 -11.81
N VAL A 89 2.58 13.86 -11.53
CA VAL A 89 1.65 14.82 -12.10
C VAL A 89 1.54 16.04 -11.17
N PRO A 90 1.69 17.28 -11.68
CA PRO A 90 1.56 18.49 -10.88
C PRO A 90 0.26 18.49 -10.06
N HIS A 91 0.39 18.75 -8.76
CA HIS A 91 -0.70 18.80 -7.77
C HIS A 91 -1.38 17.46 -7.43
N ARG A 92 -1.05 16.34 -8.06
CA ARG A 92 -1.65 15.02 -7.76
C ARG A 92 -0.68 13.99 -7.17
N GLY A 93 0.60 13.97 -7.59
CA GLY A 93 1.61 13.02 -7.08
C GLY A 93 2.63 13.62 -6.09
N SER A 94 2.46 14.89 -5.73
CA SER A 94 3.49 15.64 -4.99
C SER A 94 3.67 15.16 -3.55
N ARG A 95 2.65 14.57 -2.93
CA ARG A 95 2.70 14.08 -1.53
C ARG A 95 3.41 12.74 -1.46
N GLU A 96 3.09 11.85 -2.38
CA GLU A 96 3.67 10.53 -2.54
C GLU A 96 5.16 10.68 -2.88
N ARG A 97 5.50 11.53 -3.85
CA ARG A 97 6.91 11.88 -4.16
C ARG A 97 7.66 12.32 -2.91
N GLN A 98 7.14 13.31 -2.17
CA GLN A 98 7.81 13.82 -0.97
C GLN A 98 8.00 12.73 0.10
N ALA A 99 6.99 11.88 0.31
CA ALA A 99 7.08 10.79 1.27
C ALA A 99 8.11 9.72 0.86
N ILE A 100 8.14 9.36 -0.43
CA ILE A 100 9.10 8.39 -0.98
C ILE A 100 10.51 8.96 -0.91
N GLU A 101 10.73 10.21 -1.32
CA GLU A 101 12.03 10.87 -1.23
C GLU A 101 12.53 10.96 0.21
N ALA A 102 11.63 11.25 1.16
CA ALA A 102 11.93 11.29 2.59
C ALA A 102 12.15 9.89 3.23
N GLY A 103 12.05 8.80 2.47
CA GLY A 103 12.31 7.44 2.97
C GLY A 103 11.23 6.90 3.90
N ARG A 104 9.99 7.38 3.78
CA ARG A 104 8.89 6.93 4.65
C ARG A 104 8.47 5.48 4.40
N LEU A 105 8.89 4.89 3.28
CA LEU A 105 8.64 3.50 2.93
C LEU A 105 9.73 2.51 3.43
N HIS A 106 10.68 2.96 4.25
CA HIS A 106 11.87 2.17 4.63
C HIS A 106 11.60 0.80 5.28
N HIS A 107 10.43 0.58 5.89
CA HIS A 107 10.03 -0.74 6.40
C HIS A 107 9.72 -1.76 5.28
N PHE A 108 9.49 -1.29 4.05
CA PHE A 108 9.14 -2.10 2.88
C PHE A 108 10.09 -1.77 1.72
N PRO A 109 11.36 -2.21 1.79
CA PRO A 109 12.40 -1.83 0.84
C PRO A 109 12.11 -2.26 -0.61
N ASP A 110 11.32 -3.31 -0.80
CA ASP A 110 10.85 -3.74 -2.12
C ASP A 110 9.84 -2.76 -2.73
N ILE A 111 8.86 -2.30 -1.93
CA ILE A 111 7.90 -1.27 -2.34
C ILE A 111 8.61 0.06 -2.58
N GLU A 112 9.52 0.44 -1.66
CA GLU A 112 10.30 1.67 -1.80
C GLU A 112 11.15 1.69 -3.08
N ALA A 113 11.81 0.58 -3.39
CA ALA A 113 12.63 0.47 -4.60
C ALA A 113 11.81 0.67 -5.88
N VAL A 114 10.63 0.03 -5.97
CA VAL A 114 9.74 0.19 -7.12
C VAL A 114 9.18 1.60 -7.20
N ALA A 115 8.74 2.18 -6.08
CA ALA A 115 8.20 3.53 -6.03
C ALA A 115 9.24 4.58 -6.44
N ARG A 116 10.49 4.45 -5.97
CA ARG A 116 11.61 5.32 -6.38
C ARG A 116 11.94 5.18 -7.86
N GLU A 117 11.96 3.96 -8.39
CA GLU A 117 12.22 3.73 -9.81
C GLU A 117 11.09 4.28 -10.69
N ALA A 118 9.83 4.15 -10.25
CA ALA A 118 8.68 4.75 -10.92
C ALA A 118 8.85 6.27 -11.02
N LEU A 119 9.15 6.94 -9.90
CA LEU A 119 9.39 8.40 -9.87
C LEU A 119 10.62 8.82 -10.71
N ARG A 120 11.64 7.96 -10.81
CA ARG A 120 12.83 8.22 -11.63
C ARG A 120 12.50 8.15 -13.13
N ARG A 121 11.63 7.23 -13.53
CA ARG A 121 11.13 7.11 -14.89
C ARG A 121 10.14 8.23 -15.21
N ASP A 122 9.30 8.58 -14.24
CA ASP A 122 8.15 9.49 -14.32
C ASP A 122 7.19 9.10 -15.44
N ARG A 123 7.56 9.38 -16.69
CA ARG A 123 6.79 9.05 -17.88
C ARG A 123 7.06 7.63 -18.35
N ILE A 124 6.02 6.80 -18.28
CA ILE A 124 6.03 5.40 -18.67
C ILE A 124 4.85 5.24 -19.63
N PRO A 125 5.07 5.01 -20.93
CA PRO A 125 3.97 4.74 -21.87
C PRO A 125 3.16 3.52 -21.42
N LEU A 126 1.85 3.49 -21.70
CA LEU A 126 1.02 2.33 -21.34
C LEU A 126 1.47 1.04 -22.06
N GLU A 127 2.16 1.16 -23.20
CA GLU A 127 2.73 0.02 -23.91
C GLU A 127 4.03 -0.51 -23.28
N ASP A 128 4.65 0.22 -22.34
CA ASP A 128 5.78 -0.29 -21.55
C ASP A 128 5.24 -1.15 -20.40
N PRO A 129 5.43 -2.49 -20.44
CA PRO A 129 4.89 -3.39 -19.43
C PRO A 129 5.63 -3.27 -18.09
N TRP A 130 6.67 -2.44 -18.01
CA TRP A 130 7.54 -2.35 -16.83
C TRP A 130 6.74 -2.19 -15.54
N PHE A 131 5.82 -1.23 -15.47
CA PHE A 131 5.16 -0.94 -14.19
C PHE A 131 4.23 -2.09 -13.79
N GLU A 132 3.47 -2.64 -14.75
CA GLU A 132 2.68 -3.87 -14.57
C GLU A 132 3.51 -5.04 -14.06
N GLU A 133 4.69 -5.27 -14.64
CA GLU A 133 5.53 -6.41 -14.29
C GLU A 133 6.18 -6.28 -12.91
N VAL A 134 6.70 -5.09 -12.58
CA VAL A 134 7.46 -4.89 -11.32
C VAL A 134 6.57 -4.84 -10.07
N VAL A 135 5.27 -4.55 -10.22
CA VAL A 135 4.34 -4.58 -9.09
C VAL A 135 3.81 -5.99 -8.78
N GLN A 136 3.94 -6.95 -9.71
CA GLN A 136 3.47 -8.33 -9.50
C GLN A 136 4.14 -9.03 -8.30
N PRO A 137 5.47 -8.96 -8.09
CA PRO A 137 6.09 -9.52 -6.90
C PRO A 137 5.59 -8.88 -5.59
N ILE A 138 5.30 -7.58 -5.59
CA ILE A 138 4.77 -6.85 -4.43
C ILE A 138 3.38 -7.37 -4.08
N TYR A 139 2.49 -7.46 -5.06
CA TYR A 139 1.16 -8.06 -4.91
C TYR A 139 1.24 -9.47 -4.33
N ARG A 140 2.08 -10.34 -4.91
CA ARG A 140 2.23 -11.73 -4.44
C ARG A 140 2.74 -11.81 -3.00
N LYS A 141 3.67 -10.95 -2.60
CA LYS A 141 4.30 -10.98 -1.28
C LYS A 141 3.40 -10.39 -0.20
N HIS A 142 2.83 -9.22 -0.44
CA HIS A 142 2.12 -8.45 0.59
C HIS A 142 0.64 -8.78 0.64
N VAL A 143 -0.02 -8.90 -0.52
CA VAL A 143 -1.46 -9.16 -0.60
C VAL A 143 -1.76 -10.66 -0.52
N LEU A 144 -1.30 -11.44 -1.50
CA LEU A 144 -1.52 -12.89 -1.47
C LEU A 144 -0.81 -13.57 -0.29
N GLY A 145 0.34 -13.05 0.11
CA GLY A 145 1.06 -13.53 1.29
C GLY A 145 0.27 -13.32 2.57
N TYR A 146 -0.50 -12.24 2.70
CA TYR A 146 -1.38 -12.03 3.85
C TYR A 146 -2.48 -13.09 3.93
N PHE A 147 -3.25 -13.29 2.85
CA PHE A 147 -4.31 -14.30 2.83
C PHE A 147 -3.79 -15.73 3.02
N ARG A 148 -2.58 -16.02 2.48
CA ARG A 148 -1.93 -17.32 2.72
C ARG A 148 -1.64 -17.56 4.19
N ARG A 149 -1.06 -16.57 4.89
CA ARG A 149 -0.78 -16.68 6.34
C ARG A 149 -2.07 -16.90 7.13
N LEU A 150 -3.14 -16.19 6.80
CA LEU A 150 -4.46 -16.40 7.43
C LEU A 150 -4.97 -17.82 7.23
N SER A 151 -4.92 -18.34 5.99
CA SER A 151 -5.36 -19.71 5.70
C SER A 151 -4.51 -20.77 6.42
N GLU A 152 -3.21 -20.53 6.57
CA GLU A 152 -2.32 -21.44 7.31
C GLU A 152 -2.57 -21.42 8.82
N LEU A 153 -2.90 -20.24 9.39
CA LEU A 153 -3.27 -20.12 10.81
C LEU A 153 -4.58 -20.86 11.10
N ASP A 154 -5.58 -20.67 10.25
CA ASP A 154 -6.88 -21.36 10.37
C ASP A 154 -6.73 -22.89 10.40
N ARG A 155 -5.92 -23.45 9.48
CA ARG A 155 -5.62 -24.90 9.42
C ARG A 155 -4.81 -25.45 10.59
N LYS A 156 -4.11 -24.60 11.35
CA LYS A 156 -3.34 -25.03 12.54
C LYS A 156 -4.19 -25.01 13.80
N VAL A 157 -5.28 -24.26 13.80
CA VAL A 157 -6.19 -24.09 14.95
C VAL A 157 -7.41 -25.01 14.82
N GLY A 158 -7.81 -25.39 13.61
CA GLY A 158 -8.84 -26.41 13.34
C GLY A 158 -8.31 -27.83 13.37
#